data_AF-A0A2W5YU92-F1
#
_entry.id   AF-A0A2W5YU92-F1
#
_cell.length_a   1.000
_cell.length_b   1.000
_cell.length_c   1.000
_cell.angle_alpha   90.00
_cell.angle_beta   90.00
_cell.angle_gamma   90.00
#
_symmetry.space_group_name_H-M   'P 1'
#
loop_
_entity.id
_entity.type
_entity.pdbx_description
1 polymer ?
#
loop_
_entity_poly.entity_id
_entity_poly.type
_entity_poly.pdbx_seq_one_letter_code
_entity_poly.pdbx_strand_id
1 'polypeptide(L)' 'MNKQINLINNGKGGVGKSFFATNFVQYLKDRGIEHRAIDSDHENSTLKRFHPEAEFINLEHRRESIACSLRPKRLTCS' A
#
# COMPACT_ATOMS: atom_id res chain seq x y z
N MET A 1 1.23 3.88 -21.21
CA MET A 1 1.48 3.19 -19.93
C MET A 1 0.19 3.28 -19.13
N ASN A 2 -0.53 2.18 -18.92
CA ASN A 2 -1.81 2.21 -18.22
C ASN A 2 -1.52 2.16 -16.72
N LYS A 3 -1.95 3.20 -15.99
CA LYS A 3 -1.89 3.22 -14.53
C LYS A 3 -3.12 2.49 -13.99
N GLN A 4 -2.92 1.57 -13.06
CA GLN A 4 -4.00 0.80 -12.42
C GLN A 4 -3.99 1.08 -10.91
N ILE A 5 -5.19 1.23 -10.35
CA ILE A 5 -5.40 1.34 -8.90
C ILE A 5 -6.25 0.15 -8.48
N ASN A 6 -5.73 -0.67 -7.56
CA ASN A 6 -6.46 -1.77 -6.96
C ASN A 6 -6.92 -1.34 -5.57
N LEU A 7 -8.20 -1.03 -5.42
CA LEU A 7 -8.78 -0.65 -4.13
C LEU A 7 -9.35 -1.89 -3.43
N ILE A 8 -8.80 -2.23 -2.27
CA ILE A 8 -9.27 -3.35 -1.44
C ILE A 8 -10.11 -2.78 -0.31
N ASN A 9 -11.43 -2.89 -0.41
CA ASN A 9 -12.38 -2.39 0.59
C ASN A 9 -13.51 -3.40 0.83
N ASN A 10 -14.10 -3.38 2.02
CA ASN A 10 -15.32 -4.14 2.36
C ASN A 10 -15.98 -3.55 3.61
N GLY A 11 -17.31 -3.47 3.62
CA GLY A 11 -18.12 -2.87 4.68
C GLY A 11 -18.23 -3.68 5.97
N LYS A 12 -17.70 -4.92 6.02
CA LYS A 12 -17.74 -5.76 7.22
C LYS A 12 -16.34 -6.17 7.71
N GLY A 13 -16.13 -6.14 9.03
CA GLY A 13 -14.93 -6.68 9.68
C GLY A 13 -14.84 -8.21 9.61
N GLY A 14 -13.64 -8.78 9.73
CA GLY A 14 -13.42 -10.23 9.82
C GLY A 14 -13.55 -11.03 8.51
N VAL A 15 -13.84 -10.38 7.38
CA VAL A 15 -14.02 -11.01 6.06
C VAL A 15 -12.71 -11.38 5.32
N GLY A 16 -11.55 -11.16 5.96
CA GLY A 16 -10.25 -11.50 5.37
C GLY A 16 -9.64 -10.46 4.41
N LYS A 17 -10.07 -9.19 4.46
CA LYS A 17 -9.48 -8.11 3.64
C LYS A 17 -7.95 -8.01 3.79
N SER A 18 -7.49 -7.90 5.03
CA SER A 18 -6.08 -7.73 5.33
C SER A 18 -5.28 -8.97 4.94
N PHE A 19 -5.87 -10.16 5.10
CA PHE A 19 -5.29 -11.41 4.62
C PHE A 19 -5.10 -11.39 3.09
N PHE A 20 -6.11 -10.96 2.34
CA PHE A 20 -5.99 -10.83 0.89
C PHE A 20 -4.95 -9.77 0.50
N ALA A 21 -4.99 -8.58 1.10
CA ALA A 21 -4.07 -7.49 0.77
C ALA A 21 -2.61 -7.87 0.98
N THR A 22 -2.29 -8.52 2.11
CA THR A 22 -0.94 -9.01 2.39
C THR A 22 -0.48 -10.02 1.35
N ASN A 23 -1.29 -11.06 1.06
CA ASN A 23 -0.89 -12.07 0.08
C ASN A 23 -0.81 -11.52 -1.35
N PHE A 24 -1.65 -10.55 -1.70
CA PHE A 24 -1.62 -9.91 -3.00
C PHE A 24 -0.34 -9.10 -3.21
N VAL A 25 0.09 -8.33 -2.21
CA VAL A 25 1.36 -7.61 -2.25
C VAL A 25 2.54 -8.59 -2.35
N GLN A 26 2.53 -9.68 -1.56
CA GLN A 26 3.55 -10.72 -1.67
C GLN A 26 3.60 -11.33 -3.07
N TYR A 27 2.44 -11.68 -3.66
CA TYR A 27 2.36 -12.18 -5.02
C TYR A 27 2.97 -11.23 -6.06
N LEU A 28 2.70 -9.92 -5.96
CA LEU A 28 3.27 -8.93 -6.88
C LEU A 28 4.80 -8.86 -6.76
N LYS A 29 5.34 -8.96 -5.53
CA LYS A 29 6.79 -9.05 -5.30
C LYS A 29 7.39 -10.30 -5.92
N ASP A 30 6.77 -11.46 -5.68
CA ASP A 30 7.24 -12.75 -6.19
C ASP A 30 7.25 -12.78 -7.72
N ARG A 31 6.36 -12.01 -8.37
CA ARG A 31 6.32 -11.84 -9.83
C ARG A 31 7.21 -10.71 -10.36
N GLY A 32 7.90 -9.96 -9.50
CA GLY A 32 8.72 -8.82 -9.89
C GLY A 32 7.92 -7.67 -10.51
N ILE A 33 6.62 -7.55 -10.19
CA ILE A 33 5.75 -6.50 -10.72
C ILE A 33 5.97 -5.24 -9.88
N GLU A 34 6.35 -4.14 -10.53
CA GLU A 34 6.49 -2.84 -9.88
C GLU A 34 5.13 -2.36 -9.37
N HIS A 35 5.04 -2.09 -8.06
CA HIS A 35 3.81 -1.65 -7.43
C HIS A 35 4.10 -0.78 -6.21
N ARG A 36 3.04 -0.12 -5.74
CA ARG A 36 3.03 0.72 -4.54
C ARG A 36 1.92 0.20 -3.64
N ALA A 37 2.27 -0.23 -2.44
CA ALA A 37 1.32 -0.67 -1.43
C ALA A 37 1.08 0.48 -0.45
N ILE A 38 -0.20 0.79 -0.18
CA ILE A 38 -0.60 1.84 0.76
C ILE A 38 -1.62 1.21 1.71
N ASP A 39 -1.31 1.27 3.00
CA ASP A 39 -2.20 0.88 4.09
C ASP A 39 -2.94 2.13 4.58
N SER A 40 -4.26 2.04 4.69
CA SER A 40 -5.10 3.09 5.24
C SER A 40 -5.86 2.64 6.49
N ASP A 41 -5.60 1.43 6.98
CA ASP A 41 -6.22 0.88 8.17
C ASP A 41 -5.45 1.32 9.42
N HIS A 42 -5.98 2.34 10.09
CA HIS A 42 -5.42 2.87 11.33
C HIS A 42 -5.65 1.95 12.54
N GLU A 43 -6.67 1.09 12.52
CA GLU A 43 -6.99 0.24 13.67
C GLU A 43 -5.98 -0.89 13.82
N ASN A 44 -5.62 -1.55 12.72
CA ASN A 44 -4.77 -2.74 12.77
C ASN A 44 -3.45 -2.62 12.02
N SER A 45 -3.34 -1.68 11.05
CA SER A 45 -2.18 -1.49 10.17
C SER A 45 -1.53 -2.81 9.73
N THR A 46 -2.39 -3.76 9.36
CA THR A 46 -1.98 -5.16 9.17
C THR A 46 -1.01 -5.27 8.01
N LEU A 47 -1.24 -4.54 6.92
CA LEU A 47 -0.40 -4.61 5.74
C LEU A 47 1.01 -4.14 6.07
N LYS A 48 1.14 -3.03 6.79
CA LYS A 48 2.44 -2.47 7.18
C LYS A 48 3.23 -3.38 8.13
N ARG A 49 2.57 -4.22 8.93
CA ARG A 49 3.24 -5.22 9.79
C ARG A 49 3.92 -6.33 8.98
N PHE A 50 3.27 -6.82 7.92
CA PHE A 50 3.82 -7.89 7.07
C PHE A 50 4.71 -7.36 5.94
N HIS A 51 4.48 -6.11 5.52
CA HIS A 51 5.19 -5.43 4.45
C HIS A 51 5.60 -4.03 4.94
N PRO A 52 6.69 -3.91 5.72
CA PRO A 52 7.13 -2.65 6.32
C PRO A 52 7.39 -1.53 5.32
N GLU A 53 7.69 -1.88 4.06
CA GLU A 53 7.87 -0.94 2.97
C GLU A 53 6.56 -0.35 2.42
N ALA A 54 5.41 -0.93 2.79
CA ALA A 54 4.12 -0.34 2.48
C ALA A 54 3.99 1.03 3.14
N GLU A 55 3.44 1.97 2.39
CA GLU A 55 3.19 3.32 2.87
C GLU A 55 1.95 3.33 3.76
N PHE A 56 1.82 4.34 4.61
CA PHE A 56 0.61 4.54 5.41
C PHE A 56 -0.02 5.88 5.06
N ILE A 57 -1.34 5.92 4.93
CA ILE A 57 -2.10 7.14 4.77
C ILE A 57 -3.25 7.16 5.78
N ASN A 58 -3.34 8.21 6.58
CA ASN A 58 -4.48 8.44 7.45
C ASN A 58 -5.57 9.21 6.68
N LEU A 59 -6.64 8.50 6.36
CA LEU A 59 -7.77 9.06 5.61
C LEU A 59 -8.59 10.10 6.40
N GLU A 60 -8.41 10.21 7.71
CA GLU A 60 -9.04 11.26 8.52
C GLU A 60 -8.49 12.65 8.16
N HIS A 61 -7.26 12.73 7.67
CA HIS A 61 -6.64 13.96 7.21
C HIS A 61 -6.91 14.19 5.71
N ARG A 62 -7.92 15.01 5.40
CA ARG A 62 -8.39 15.35 4.03
C ARG A 62 -7.27 15.72 3.02
N ARG A 63 -6.11 16.21 3.49
CA ARG A 63 -5.00 16.67 2.65
C ARG A 63 -3.69 15.92 2.92
N GLU A 64 -3.76 14.70 3.44
CA GLU A 64 -2.57 13.87 3.51
C GLU A 64 -2.21 13.40 2.09
N SER A 65 -1.00 13.70 1.66
CA SER A 65 -0.53 13.38 0.31
C SER A 65 0.61 12.39 0.39
N ILE A 66 0.53 11.37 -0.47
CA ILE A 66 1.57 10.35 -0.65
C ILE A 66 2.75 10.90 -1.50
N ALA A 67 2.79 12.22 -1.69
CA ALA A 67 3.70 12.91 -2.60
C ALA A 67 5.19 12.69 -2.26
N CYS A 68 5.51 12.42 -0.99
CA CYS A 68 6.88 12.18 -0.57
C CYS A 68 7.47 10.87 -1.13
N SER A 69 6.65 9.85 -1.38
CA SER A 69 7.11 8.57 -1.93
C SER A 69 6.92 8.46 -3.46
N LEU A 70 6.17 9.37 -4.07
CA LEU A 70 5.94 9.40 -5.53
C LEU A 70 7.17 9.87 -6.34
N ARG A 71 8.30 10.19 -5.70
CA ARG A 71 9.54 10.50 -6.42
C ARG A 71 10.18 9.20 -6.94
N PRO A 72 10.54 9.13 -8.23
CA PRO A 72 11.40 8.06 -8.72
C PRO A 72 12.69 8.03 -7.88
N LYS A 73 13.11 6.84 -7.43
CA LYS A 73 14.48 6.63 -6.95
C LYS A 73 15.46 6.78 -8.11
N ARG A 74 15.66 8.00 -8.59
CA ARG A 74 16.80 8.41 -9.42
C ARG A 74 17.35 9.67 -8.81
N LEU A 75 18.44 9.51 -8.06
CA LEU A 75 19.67 10.29 -8.11
C LEU A 75 20.45 10.00 -6.82
N THR A 76 21.51 9.22 -6.99
CA THR A 76 22.66 9.20 -6.11
C THR A 76 23.12 10.64 -5.88
N CYS A 77 23.18 11.09 -4.63
CA CYS A 77 24.03 12.22 -4.27
C CYS A 77 25.48 11.75 -4.36
N SER A 78 26.19 12.26 -5.36
CA SER A 78 27.64 12.42 -5.38
C SER A 78 28.08 13.37 -4.28
#